data_AF-A0A7L0FG39-F1
#
_entry.id   AF-A0A7L0FG39-F1
#
_cell.length_a   1.000
_cell.length_b   1.000
_cell.length_c   1.000
_cell.angle_alpha   90.00
_cell.angle_beta   90.00
_cell.angle_gamma   90.00
#
_symmetry.space_group_name_H-M   'P 1'
#
loop_
_entity.id
_entity.type
_entity.pdbx_description
1 polymer ?
#
loop_
_entity_poly.entity_id
_entity_poly.type
_entity_poly.pdbx_seq_one_letter_code
_entity_poly.pdbx_strand_id
1 'polypeptide(L)'
;MASQVEKQAQPFADIFDEDEAEKSFLLSKPTCLIVLGKPGSGKKTLARKLAQIWKCIFIEALEVIQMNIREETEYGLKCQELLFRGQNISEELVTEMILKKIESPEVAHFGYVLSGFPSLSEEYMTVSQQIEKIKNLKLKPDILINIKCSDYDLCRRISGQRQHPDSGQVYRRNQWDPNVIEKQKKKKDQYEEENEEEDEEQEEETAEDPLTMSEFLHQLVQRPEDILENAEERIGTYKDIMLHPLEDLMAEQDCQYLIELDGNQQPDDLIEVGKLCTNLNKACVGSDINYICCYCCFNKQDDLFHVLSSYKLLAHRYRWRRSRWGQACPVALKEGDIVKGNPDLAVSFLGKMYILSSSEALKTFMLNPRPYLLPPMPLPPCKVLVFGPPFSGRTTICNLIAHKYKGKV
;
A
#
# COMPACT_ATOMS: atom_id res chain seq x y z
N MET A 1 35.85 -12.81 -15.90
CA MET A 1 35.94 -11.54 -15.15
C MET A 1 34.67 -11.43 -14.30
N ALA A 2 34.74 -11.88 -13.05
CA ALA A 2 33.60 -11.84 -12.13
C ALA A 2 33.65 -10.51 -11.38
N SER A 3 32.62 -9.67 -11.52
CA SER A 3 32.49 -8.45 -10.73
C SER A 3 32.31 -8.84 -9.26
N GLN A 4 33.25 -8.43 -8.43
CA GLN A 4 33.14 -8.52 -6.98
C GLN A 4 31.91 -7.73 -6.55
N VAL A 5 30.85 -8.43 -6.13
CA VAL A 5 29.77 -7.85 -5.37
C VAL A 5 30.37 -7.52 -4.01
N GLU A 6 30.74 -6.25 -3.81
CA GLU A 6 31.09 -5.73 -2.49
C GLU A 6 29.93 -6.07 -1.55
N LYS A 7 30.17 -7.02 -0.63
CA LYS A 7 29.35 -7.18 0.56
C LYS A 7 29.46 -5.85 1.31
N GLN A 8 28.52 -4.95 1.10
CA GLN A 8 28.32 -3.82 1.99
C GLN A 8 28.15 -4.41 3.38
N ALA A 9 29.18 -4.26 4.21
CA ALA A 9 29.07 -4.53 5.62
C ALA A 9 27.85 -3.74 6.10
N GLN A 10 26.83 -4.43 6.63
CA GLN A 10 25.76 -3.74 7.31
C GLN A 10 26.44 -2.83 8.33
N PRO A 11 26.30 -1.50 8.21
CA PRO A 11 26.96 -0.61 9.15
C PRO A 11 26.49 -1.03 10.53
N PHE A 12 27.43 -1.16 11.47
CA PHE A 12 27.13 -1.41 12.86
C PHE A 12 26.27 -0.24 13.33
N ALA A 13 24.95 -0.40 13.26
CA ALA A 13 24.02 0.60 13.71
C ALA A 13 24.01 0.51 15.24
N ASP A 14 24.51 1.54 15.90
CA ASP A 14 24.30 1.64 17.33
C ASP A 14 22.79 1.78 17.57
N ILE A 15 22.17 0.76 18.17
CA ILE A 15 20.74 0.72 18.46
C ILE A 15 20.35 1.84 19.44
N PHE A 16 21.33 2.41 20.14
CA PHE A 16 21.15 3.52 21.07
C PHE A 16 21.38 4.91 20.43
N ASP A 17 21.96 4.99 19.22
CA ASP A 17 22.03 6.23 18.45
C ASP A 17 20.75 6.38 17.61
N GLU A 18 19.86 7.28 18.03
CA GLU A 18 18.61 7.56 17.34
C GLU A 18 18.84 7.98 15.87
N ASP A 19 19.97 8.63 15.54
CA ASP A 19 20.27 9.12 14.19
C ASP A 19 20.60 7.96 13.24
N GLU A 20 21.42 7.03 13.71
CA GLU A 20 21.85 5.87 12.93
C GLU A 20 20.73 4.83 12.81
N ALA A 21 19.96 4.64 13.88
CA ALA A 21 18.75 3.83 13.87
C ALA A 21 17.67 4.38 12.91
N GLU A 22 17.46 5.70 12.89
CA GLU A 22 16.51 6.32 11.94
C GLU A 22 16.99 6.25 10.50
N LYS A 23 18.29 6.51 10.27
CA LYS A 23 18.87 6.44 8.95
C LYS A 23 18.83 5.00 8.41
N SER A 24 19.18 4.02 9.21
CA SER A 24 19.08 2.60 8.83
C SER A 24 17.63 2.20 8.54
N PHE A 25 16.66 2.68 9.32
CA PHE A 25 15.24 2.46 9.04
C PHE A 25 14.78 3.14 7.74
N LEU A 26 15.16 4.39 7.48
CA LEU A 26 14.83 5.10 6.23
C LEU A 26 15.44 4.42 5.00
N LEU A 27 16.61 3.81 5.15
CA LEU A 27 17.28 3.03 4.10
C LEU A 27 16.77 1.58 4.01
N SER A 28 16.04 1.10 5.02
CA SER A 28 15.49 -0.26 5.03
C SER A 28 14.47 -0.45 3.92
N LYS A 29 14.48 -1.63 3.30
CA LYS A 29 13.52 -1.98 2.27
C LYS A 29 12.09 -2.01 2.85
N PRO A 30 11.08 -1.43 2.17
CA PRO A 30 9.70 -1.55 2.60
C PRO A 30 9.17 -2.98 2.36
N THR A 31 8.17 -3.38 3.14
CA THR A 31 7.60 -4.72 3.08
C THR A 31 6.90 -4.97 1.75
N CYS A 32 7.32 -5.99 1.02
CA CYS A 32 6.74 -6.37 -0.27
C CYS A 32 6.12 -7.76 -0.19
N LEU A 33 4.85 -7.89 -0.58
CA LEU A 33 4.09 -9.13 -0.50
C LEU A 33 3.55 -9.57 -1.85
N ILE A 34 3.49 -10.89 -2.05
CA ILE A 34 2.79 -11.51 -3.17
C ILE A 34 1.74 -12.46 -2.62
N VAL A 35 0.50 -12.35 -3.12
CA VAL A 35 -0.60 -13.24 -2.76
C VAL A 35 -0.91 -14.20 -3.91
N LEU A 36 -0.59 -15.46 -3.69
CA LEU A 36 -0.79 -16.59 -4.59
C LEU A 36 -1.94 -17.50 -4.13
N GLY A 37 -2.38 -18.37 -5.03
CA GLY A 37 -3.47 -19.31 -4.81
C GLY A 37 -4.21 -19.63 -6.11
N LYS A 38 -5.26 -20.43 -6.07
CA LYS A 38 -6.09 -20.78 -7.25
C LYS A 38 -7.10 -19.67 -7.61
N PRO A 39 -7.58 -19.57 -8.86
CA PRO A 39 -8.67 -18.64 -9.20
C PRO A 39 -9.89 -18.87 -8.28
N GLY A 40 -10.54 -17.79 -7.86
CA GLY A 40 -11.70 -17.87 -6.95
C GLY A 40 -11.39 -18.04 -5.45
N SER A 41 -10.12 -18.19 -5.04
CA SER A 41 -9.78 -18.39 -3.62
C SER A 41 -9.93 -17.14 -2.74
N GLY A 42 -10.20 -15.97 -3.33
CA GLY A 42 -10.36 -14.71 -2.58
C GLY A 42 -9.08 -13.88 -2.43
N LYS A 43 -8.02 -14.22 -3.19
CA LYS A 43 -6.73 -13.50 -3.19
C LYS A 43 -6.86 -11.99 -3.27
N LYS A 44 -7.71 -11.50 -4.18
CA LYS A 44 -7.95 -10.07 -4.40
C LYS A 44 -8.48 -9.39 -3.14
N THR A 45 -9.49 -9.99 -2.51
CA THR A 45 -10.09 -9.48 -1.28
C THR A 45 -9.06 -9.46 -0.14
N LEU A 46 -8.30 -10.55 0.02
CA LEU A 46 -7.25 -10.63 1.04
C LEU A 46 -6.15 -9.58 0.78
N ALA A 47 -5.64 -9.50 -0.45
CA ALA A 47 -4.58 -8.58 -0.82
C ALA A 47 -4.99 -7.12 -0.63
N ARG A 48 -6.24 -6.76 -0.97
CA ARG A 48 -6.77 -5.43 -0.73
C ARG A 48 -6.88 -5.10 0.76
N LYS A 49 -7.42 -6.01 1.58
CA LYS A 49 -7.50 -5.82 3.03
C LYS A 49 -6.09 -5.72 3.65
N LEU A 50 -5.14 -6.55 3.21
CA LEU A 50 -3.74 -6.48 3.65
C LEU A 50 -3.10 -5.15 3.28
N ALA A 51 -3.29 -4.67 2.04
CA ALA A 51 -2.78 -3.38 1.60
C ALA A 51 -3.35 -2.22 2.43
N GLN A 52 -4.63 -2.27 2.82
CA GLN A 52 -5.26 -1.28 3.69
C GLN A 52 -4.68 -1.30 5.11
N ILE A 53 -4.55 -2.47 5.71
CA ILE A 53 -4.06 -2.62 7.10
C ILE A 53 -2.60 -2.19 7.19
N TRP A 54 -1.79 -2.55 6.20
CA TRP A 54 -0.34 -2.31 6.19
C TRP A 54 0.04 -0.99 5.51
N LYS A 55 -0.95 -0.30 4.91
CA LYS A 55 -0.78 0.93 4.13
C LYS A 55 0.24 0.77 3.00
N CYS A 56 0.22 -0.39 2.35
CA CYS A 56 1.02 -0.68 1.17
C CYS A 56 0.23 -0.36 -0.10
N ILE A 57 0.93 -0.20 -1.22
CA ILE A 57 0.27 -0.02 -2.52
C ILE A 57 -0.29 -1.37 -2.98
N PHE A 58 -1.60 -1.45 -3.18
CA PHE A 58 -2.21 -2.62 -3.81
C PHE A 58 -1.95 -2.57 -5.32
N ILE A 59 -1.40 -3.65 -5.88
CA ILE A 59 -1.10 -3.76 -7.31
C ILE A 59 -1.85 -4.96 -7.87
N GLU A 60 -2.80 -4.67 -8.76
CA GLU A 60 -3.56 -5.63 -9.56
C GLU A 60 -3.75 -5.06 -10.97
N ALA A 61 -3.80 -5.92 -11.98
CA ALA A 61 -3.96 -5.51 -13.38
C ALA A 61 -5.12 -4.52 -13.60
N LEU A 62 -6.31 -4.82 -13.08
CA LEU A 62 -7.50 -3.98 -13.26
C LEU A 62 -7.32 -2.59 -12.64
N GLU A 63 -6.78 -2.50 -11.42
CA GLU A 63 -6.60 -1.23 -10.74
C GLU A 63 -5.54 -0.37 -11.42
N VAL A 64 -4.45 -0.99 -11.89
CA VAL A 64 -3.40 -0.30 -12.65
C VAL A 64 -3.94 0.21 -13.99
N ILE A 65 -4.76 -0.57 -14.71
CA ILE A 65 -5.41 -0.11 -15.95
C ILE A 65 -6.33 1.10 -15.66
N GLN A 66 -7.21 0.99 -14.66
CA GLN A 66 -8.15 2.05 -14.32
C GLN A 66 -7.44 3.33 -13.87
N MET A 67 -6.37 3.21 -13.09
CA MET A 67 -5.53 4.34 -12.66
C MET A 67 -4.92 5.05 -13.87
N ASN A 68 -4.29 4.31 -14.79
CA ASN A 68 -3.69 4.89 -15.99
C ASN A 68 -4.71 5.58 -16.91
N ILE A 69 -5.93 5.03 -17.03
CA ILE A 69 -7.02 5.65 -17.79
C ILE A 69 -7.47 6.96 -17.13
N ARG A 70 -7.63 6.98 -15.80
CA ARG A 70 -8.03 8.19 -15.05
C ARG A 70 -6.99 9.30 -15.08
N GLU A 71 -5.71 8.93 -15.08
CA GLU A 71 -4.58 9.87 -15.16
C GLU A 71 -4.24 10.28 -16.60
N GLU A 72 -4.97 9.76 -17.59
CA GLU A 72 -4.75 10.04 -19.02
C GLU A 72 -3.30 9.78 -19.48
N THR A 73 -2.66 8.75 -18.94
CA THR A 73 -1.28 8.40 -19.32
C THR A 73 -1.24 7.85 -20.75
N GLU A 74 -0.07 7.83 -21.39
CA GLU A 74 0.10 7.24 -22.72
C GLU A 74 -0.40 5.79 -22.81
N TYR A 75 -0.20 5.01 -21.74
CA TYR A 75 -0.74 3.65 -21.64
C TYR A 75 -2.26 3.65 -21.46
N GLY A 76 -2.78 4.55 -20.62
CA GLY A 76 -4.22 4.73 -20.40
C GLY A 76 -4.98 5.06 -21.69
N LEU A 77 -4.46 6.00 -22.49
CA LEU A 77 -5.05 6.38 -23.77
C LEU A 77 -5.06 5.22 -24.78
N LYS A 78 -3.97 4.43 -24.86
CA LYS A 78 -3.92 3.22 -25.69
C LYS A 78 -4.93 2.17 -25.23
N CYS A 79 -5.02 1.91 -23.92
CA CYS A 79 -6.02 1.02 -23.36
C CYS A 79 -7.44 1.48 -23.70
N GLN A 80 -7.71 2.77 -23.55
CA GLN A 80 -9.01 3.35 -23.83
C GLN A 80 -9.39 3.23 -25.30
N GLU A 81 -8.44 3.46 -26.21
CA GLU A 81 -8.64 3.27 -27.65
C GLU A 81 -8.95 1.81 -28.03
N LEU A 82 -8.21 0.85 -27.46
CA LEU A 82 -8.47 -0.58 -27.69
C LEU A 82 -9.86 -0.98 -27.17
N LEU A 83 -10.22 -0.52 -25.97
CA LEU A 83 -11.53 -0.78 -25.37
C LEU A 83 -12.68 -0.17 -26.18
N PHE A 84 -12.52 1.06 -26.71
CA PHE A 84 -13.53 1.68 -27.58
C PHE A 84 -13.73 0.94 -28.90
N ARG A 85 -12.70 0.25 -29.39
CA ARG A 85 -12.78 -0.62 -30.57
C ARG A 85 -13.37 -2.01 -30.26
N GLY A 86 -13.66 -2.31 -28.99
CA GLY A 86 -14.11 -3.63 -28.55
C GLY A 86 -13.01 -4.68 -28.59
N GLN A 87 -11.73 -4.27 -28.52
CA GLN A 87 -10.58 -5.17 -28.50
C GLN A 87 -10.09 -5.42 -27.08
N ASN A 88 -9.48 -6.59 -26.86
CA ASN A 88 -8.84 -6.92 -25.58
C ASN A 88 -7.53 -6.14 -25.41
N ILE A 89 -7.22 -5.77 -24.17
CA ILE A 89 -5.92 -5.18 -23.81
C ILE A 89 -4.88 -6.30 -23.86
N SER A 90 -3.77 -6.07 -24.57
CA SER A 90 -2.71 -7.06 -24.70
C SER A 90 -2.01 -7.33 -23.36
N GLU A 91 -1.66 -8.59 -23.09
CA GLU A 91 -0.95 -8.99 -21.87
C GLU A 91 0.41 -8.30 -21.72
N GLU A 92 1.08 -8.01 -22.85
CA GLU A 92 2.31 -7.20 -22.89
C GLU A 92 2.11 -5.84 -22.22
N LEU A 93 1.07 -5.11 -22.64
CA LEU A 93 0.79 -3.76 -22.15
C LEU A 93 0.44 -3.79 -20.66
N VAL A 94 -0.35 -4.79 -20.22
CA VAL A 94 -0.67 -4.99 -18.79
C VAL A 94 0.60 -5.25 -17.98
N THR A 95 1.46 -6.13 -18.46
CA THR A 95 2.71 -6.49 -17.76
C THR A 95 3.64 -5.28 -17.64
N GLU A 96 3.80 -4.49 -18.71
CA GLU A 96 4.58 -3.25 -18.67
C GLU A 96 4.03 -2.24 -17.66
N MET A 97 2.71 -2.05 -17.62
CA MET A 97 2.08 -1.13 -16.65
C MET A 97 2.29 -1.59 -15.21
N ILE A 98 2.17 -2.90 -14.93
CA ILE A 98 2.43 -3.47 -13.59
C ILE A 98 3.88 -3.24 -13.19
N LEU A 99 4.85 -3.56 -14.06
CA LEU A 99 6.27 -3.37 -13.78
C LEU A 99 6.60 -1.89 -13.53
N LYS A 100 6.06 -0.99 -14.35
CA LYS A 100 6.21 0.47 -14.18
C LYS A 100 5.62 0.94 -12.86
N LYS A 101 4.48 0.40 -12.42
CA LYS A 101 3.88 0.71 -11.12
C LYS A 101 4.73 0.19 -9.97
N ILE A 102 5.31 -1.01 -10.07
CA ILE A 102 6.23 -1.56 -9.06
C ILE A 102 7.50 -0.69 -8.93
N GLU A 103 7.98 -0.10 -10.02
CA GLU A 103 9.12 0.81 -10.01
C GLU A 103 8.78 2.25 -9.59
N SER A 104 7.51 2.53 -9.28
CA SER A 104 7.08 3.87 -8.87
C SER A 104 7.67 4.29 -7.52
N PRO A 105 7.87 5.60 -7.29
CA PRO A 105 8.42 6.10 -6.02
C PRO A 105 7.52 5.79 -4.82
N GLU A 106 6.20 5.68 -5.04
CA GLU A 106 5.23 5.29 -4.01
C GLU A 106 5.52 3.86 -3.50
N VAL A 107 5.72 2.93 -4.42
CA VAL A 107 6.00 1.52 -4.09
C VAL A 107 7.38 1.38 -3.45
N ALA A 108 8.37 2.15 -3.91
CA ALA A 108 9.67 2.22 -3.26
C ALA A 108 9.61 2.70 -1.80
N HIS A 109 8.53 3.37 -1.43
CA HIS A 109 8.35 3.89 -0.09
C HIS A 109 7.43 3.05 0.80
N PHE A 110 6.22 2.75 0.33
CA PHE A 110 5.18 2.04 1.07
C PHE A 110 5.24 0.53 0.90
N GLY A 111 6.05 0.04 -0.05
CA GLY A 111 6.01 -1.35 -0.47
C GLY A 111 4.76 -1.64 -1.29
N TYR A 112 4.55 -2.91 -1.61
CA TYR A 112 3.43 -3.34 -2.41
C TYR A 112 2.83 -4.66 -1.93
N VAL A 113 1.55 -4.84 -2.24
CA VAL A 113 0.88 -6.14 -2.22
C VAL A 113 0.47 -6.45 -3.64
N LEU A 114 1.16 -7.41 -4.25
CA LEU A 114 0.90 -7.83 -5.63
C LEU A 114 -0.08 -8.99 -5.64
N SER A 115 -1.14 -8.85 -6.43
CA SER A 115 -2.10 -9.92 -6.70
C SER A 115 -2.35 -10.06 -8.19
N GLY A 116 -2.49 -11.30 -8.65
CA GLY A 116 -2.80 -11.61 -10.05
C GLY A 116 -1.59 -11.59 -11.01
N PHE A 117 -0.36 -11.47 -10.49
CA PHE A 117 0.87 -11.70 -11.24
C PHE A 117 1.76 -12.70 -10.47
N PRO A 118 2.17 -13.85 -11.05
CA PRO A 118 2.02 -14.21 -12.47
C PRO A 118 0.56 -14.47 -12.87
N SER A 119 0.29 -14.23 -14.15
CA SER A 119 -0.97 -14.41 -14.86
C SER A 119 -1.11 -15.87 -15.32
N LEU A 120 -2.35 -16.33 -15.51
CA LEU A 120 -2.63 -17.67 -16.07
C LEU A 120 -2.41 -17.70 -17.60
N SER A 121 -2.45 -16.54 -18.25
CA SER A 121 -2.23 -16.43 -19.69
C SER A 121 -0.74 -16.57 -20.01
N GLU A 122 -0.46 -17.27 -21.10
CA GLU A 122 0.89 -17.39 -21.69
C GLU A 122 0.93 -16.81 -23.12
N GLU A 123 -0.04 -15.95 -23.49
CA GLU A 123 -0.09 -15.32 -24.82
C GLU A 123 1.14 -14.46 -25.10
N TYR A 124 1.69 -13.80 -24.07
CA TYR A 124 2.89 -12.98 -24.20
C TYR A 124 4.16 -13.63 -23.63
N MET A 125 4.06 -14.19 -22.42
CA MET A 125 5.21 -14.80 -21.73
C MET A 125 4.79 -15.99 -20.89
N THR A 126 5.65 -17.01 -20.85
CA THR A 126 5.39 -18.20 -20.04
C THR A 126 5.40 -17.88 -18.56
N VAL A 127 4.72 -18.67 -17.74
CA VAL A 127 4.66 -18.47 -16.29
C VAL A 127 6.07 -18.45 -15.67
N SER A 128 6.99 -19.28 -16.17
CA SER A 128 8.39 -19.27 -15.72
C SER A 128 9.09 -17.93 -16.00
N GLN A 129 8.88 -17.32 -17.17
CA GLN A 129 9.43 -16.00 -17.50
C GLN A 129 8.82 -14.89 -16.64
N GLN A 130 7.52 -14.98 -16.34
CA GLN A 130 6.85 -14.06 -15.41
C GLN A 130 7.47 -14.15 -14.01
N ILE A 131 7.73 -15.36 -13.53
CA ILE A 131 8.39 -15.61 -12.24
C ILE A 131 9.82 -15.08 -12.24
N GLU A 132 10.59 -15.28 -13.31
CA GLU A 132 11.93 -14.70 -13.45
C GLU A 132 11.91 -13.18 -13.37
N LYS A 133 10.91 -12.53 -14.00
CA LYS A 133 10.72 -11.08 -13.87
C LYS A 133 10.47 -10.67 -12.42
N ILE A 134 9.63 -11.41 -11.68
CA ILE A 134 9.39 -11.17 -10.24
C ILE A 134 10.69 -11.30 -9.44
N LYS A 135 11.49 -12.34 -9.70
CA LYS A 135 12.77 -12.58 -9.02
C LYS A 135 13.79 -11.46 -9.29
N ASN A 136 13.74 -10.86 -10.47
CA ASN A 136 14.65 -9.81 -10.92
C ASN A 136 14.18 -8.38 -10.62
N LEU A 137 13.06 -8.21 -9.90
CA LEU A 137 12.62 -6.88 -9.45
C LEU A 137 13.65 -6.24 -8.53
N LYS A 138 13.84 -4.92 -8.67
CA LYS A 138 14.66 -4.11 -7.74
C LYS A 138 14.17 -4.27 -6.30
N LEU A 139 12.85 -4.29 -6.13
CA LEU A 139 12.16 -4.57 -4.87
C LEU A 139 11.62 -6.00 -4.91
N LYS A 140 12.46 -6.96 -4.52
CA LYS A 140 12.06 -8.36 -4.43
C LYS A 140 10.89 -8.54 -3.46
N PRO A 141 10.00 -9.51 -3.66
CA PRO A 141 9.02 -9.85 -2.63
C PRO A 141 9.74 -10.39 -1.38
N ASP A 142 9.32 -9.93 -0.21
CA ASP A 142 9.78 -10.45 1.08
C ASP A 142 8.93 -11.63 1.52
N ILE A 143 7.60 -11.49 1.40
CA ILE A 143 6.63 -12.47 1.92
C ILE A 143 5.80 -13.04 0.78
N LEU A 144 5.67 -14.36 0.78
CA LEU A 144 4.81 -15.10 -0.13
C LEU A 144 3.63 -15.68 0.64
N ILE A 145 2.42 -15.27 0.28
CA ILE A 145 1.18 -15.77 0.89
C ILE A 145 0.50 -16.71 -0.09
N ASN A 146 0.40 -18.00 0.24
CA ASN A 146 -0.28 -18.99 -0.59
C ASN A 146 -1.63 -19.39 0.03
N ILE A 147 -2.73 -19.13 -0.66
CA ILE A 147 -4.08 -19.55 -0.24
C ILE A 147 -4.38 -20.94 -0.81
N LYS A 148 -4.38 -21.94 0.08
CA LYS A 148 -4.76 -23.33 -0.23
C LYS A 148 -6.27 -23.49 -0.12
N CYS A 149 -6.89 -24.05 -1.14
CA CYS A 149 -8.32 -24.36 -1.15
C CYS A 149 -8.57 -25.56 -2.08
N SER A 150 -9.56 -26.38 -1.71
CA SER A 150 -9.96 -27.55 -2.49
C SER A 150 -10.63 -27.10 -3.80
N ASP A 151 -10.48 -27.88 -4.87
CA ASP A 151 -11.08 -27.50 -6.16
C ASP A 151 -12.61 -27.51 -6.10
N TYR A 152 -13.17 -28.47 -5.34
CA TYR A 152 -14.61 -28.56 -5.12
C TYR A 152 -15.18 -27.30 -4.47
N ASP A 153 -14.53 -26.80 -3.41
CA ASP A 153 -14.97 -25.59 -2.72
C ASP A 153 -14.83 -24.35 -3.63
N LEU A 154 -13.76 -24.29 -4.44
CA LEU A 154 -13.54 -23.19 -5.40
C LEU A 154 -14.59 -23.18 -6.50
N CYS A 155 -14.87 -24.31 -7.16
CA CYS A 155 -15.90 -24.41 -8.19
C CYS A 155 -17.27 -24.01 -7.64
N ARG A 156 -17.60 -24.48 -6.42
CA ARG A 156 -18.85 -24.10 -5.75
C ARG A 156 -18.90 -22.61 -5.42
N ARG A 157 -17.77 -22.02 -5.00
CA ARG A 157 -17.66 -20.60 -4.69
C ARG A 157 -17.78 -19.73 -5.93
N ILE A 158 -17.11 -20.07 -7.03
CA ILE A 158 -17.13 -19.34 -8.31
C ILE A 158 -18.54 -19.42 -8.92
N SER A 159 -19.13 -20.61 -9.02
CA SER A 159 -20.49 -20.78 -9.57
C SER A 159 -21.59 -20.09 -8.79
N GLY A 160 -21.36 -19.85 -7.49
CA GLY A 160 -22.25 -19.09 -6.63
C GLY A 160 -22.11 -17.58 -6.73
N GLN A 161 -21.16 -17.05 -7.49
CA GLN A 161 -20.96 -15.60 -7.64
C GLN A 161 -21.92 -15.01 -8.67
N ARG A 162 -22.31 -13.76 -8.43
CA ARG A 162 -23.05 -12.93 -9.38
C ARG A 162 -22.41 -11.56 -9.43
N GLN A 163 -22.53 -10.89 -10.57
CA GLN A 163 -22.00 -9.55 -10.76
C GLN A 163 -23.13 -8.57 -11.07
N HIS A 164 -23.06 -7.37 -10.52
CA HIS A 164 -23.91 -6.28 -10.97
C HIS A 164 -23.36 -5.71 -12.28
N PRO A 165 -24.18 -5.55 -13.33
CA PRO A 165 -23.72 -5.13 -14.66
C PRO A 165 -23.10 -3.73 -14.66
N ASP A 166 -23.69 -2.76 -13.97
CA ASP A 166 -23.21 -1.37 -14.00
C ASP A 166 -22.01 -1.09 -13.06
N SER A 167 -22.09 -1.54 -11.80
CA SER A 167 -21.00 -1.32 -10.83
C SER A 167 -19.84 -2.30 -10.99
N GLY A 168 -20.08 -3.46 -11.62
CA GLY A 168 -19.12 -4.55 -11.70
C GLY A 168 -18.86 -5.24 -10.35
N GLN A 169 -19.62 -4.94 -9.31
CA GLN A 169 -19.44 -5.52 -7.97
C GLN A 169 -19.88 -6.99 -7.94
N VAL A 170 -19.07 -7.82 -7.30
CA VAL A 170 -19.29 -9.28 -7.22
C VAL A 170 -19.90 -9.64 -5.87
N TYR A 171 -21.04 -10.33 -5.91
CA TYR A 171 -21.80 -10.80 -4.76
C TYR A 171 -21.62 -12.32 -4.61
N ARG A 172 -21.40 -12.77 -3.39
CA ARG A 172 -21.31 -14.20 -3.05
C ARG A 172 -22.70 -14.80 -2.90
N ARG A 173 -22.82 -16.13 -3.05
CA ARG A 173 -24.09 -16.86 -2.87
C ARG A 173 -24.83 -16.50 -1.58
N ASN A 174 -24.10 -16.35 -0.47
CA ASN A 174 -24.68 -16.01 0.83
C ASN A 174 -25.30 -14.60 0.90
N GLN A 175 -24.93 -13.70 -0.02
CA GLN A 175 -25.37 -12.30 -0.02
C GLN A 175 -26.58 -12.06 -0.93
N TRP A 176 -26.82 -12.93 -1.92
CA TRP A 176 -27.90 -12.73 -2.89
C TRP A 176 -28.95 -13.85 -2.90
N ASP A 177 -28.61 -15.08 -2.49
CA ASP A 177 -29.54 -16.21 -2.54
C ASP A 177 -30.57 -16.12 -1.39
N PRO A 178 -31.88 -15.90 -1.68
CA PRO A 178 -32.90 -15.72 -0.66
C PRO A 178 -33.00 -16.94 0.27
N ASN A 179 -32.82 -18.15 -0.24
CA ASN A 179 -32.91 -19.38 0.56
C ASN A 179 -31.77 -19.51 1.57
N VAL A 180 -30.60 -18.95 1.25
CA VAL A 180 -29.43 -18.95 2.14
C VAL A 180 -29.58 -17.85 3.17
N ILE A 181 -30.05 -16.67 2.76
CA ILE A 181 -30.32 -15.53 3.64
C ILE A 181 -31.38 -15.91 4.69
N GLU A 182 -32.48 -16.54 4.27
CA GLU A 182 -33.53 -16.99 5.20
C GLU A 182 -33.04 -18.09 6.16
N LYS A 183 -32.18 -19.00 5.71
CA LYS A 183 -31.57 -20.00 6.58
C LYS A 183 -30.59 -19.40 7.59
N GLN A 184 -29.90 -18.31 7.23
CA GLN A 184 -29.03 -17.60 8.16
C GLN A 184 -29.83 -16.81 9.19
N LYS A 185 -30.92 -16.15 8.78
CA LYS A 185 -31.85 -15.49 9.71
C LYS A 185 -32.44 -16.48 10.72
N LYS A 186 -33.01 -17.60 10.24
CA LYS A 186 -33.54 -18.66 11.12
C LYS A 186 -32.50 -19.25 12.08
N LYS A 187 -31.22 -19.28 11.70
CA LYS A 187 -30.15 -19.72 12.60
C LYS A 187 -29.81 -18.64 13.62
N LYS A 188 -29.69 -17.37 13.22
CA LYS A 188 -29.49 -16.25 14.16
C LYS A 188 -30.65 -16.17 15.17
N ASP A 189 -31.89 -16.24 14.69
CA ASP A 189 -33.09 -16.24 15.54
C ASP A 189 -33.08 -17.42 16.55
N GLN A 190 -32.58 -18.60 16.15
CA GLN A 190 -32.42 -19.76 17.05
C GLN A 190 -31.29 -19.61 18.08
N TYR A 191 -30.21 -18.88 17.77
CA TYR A 191 -29.11 -18.62 18.71
C TYR A 191 -29.44 -17.47 19.68
N GLU A 192 -30.28 -16.52 19.25
CA GLU A 192 -30.79 -15.43 20.09
C GLU A 192 -31.87 -15.93 21.07
N GLU A 193 -32.70 -16.92 20.69
CA GLU A 193 -33.65 -17.57 21.61
C GLU A 193 -32.96 -18.47 22.67
N GLU A 194 -31.71 -18.90 22.47
CA GLU A 194 -30.95 -19.72 23.43
C GLU A 194 -30.00 -18.92 24.34
N ASN A 195 -29.74 -17.63 24.06
CA ASN A 195 -28.91 -16.75 24.88
C ASN A 195 -29.65 -15.43 25.17
N GLU A 196 -30.56 -15.45 26.13
CA GLU A 196 -31.27 -14.25 26.63
C GLU A 196 -30.45 -13.40 27.64
N GLU A 197 -29.14 -13.64 27.81
CA GLU A 197 -28.31 -12.78 28.66
C GLU A 197 -26.95 -12.52 28.01
N GLU A 198 -26.67 -11.23 27.80
CA GLU A 198 -25.37 -10.60 27.49
C GLU A 198 -24.90 -10.70 26.02
N ASP A 199 -25.19 -9.65 25.24
CA ASP A 199 -24.16 -8.83 24.57
C ASP A 199 -24.82 -7.76 23.67
N GLU A 200 -25.16 -6.61 24.25
CA GLU A 200 -25.25 -5.35 23.49
C GLU A 200 -23.83 -4.78 23.40
N GLU A 201 -23.05 -5.08 22.37
CA GLU A 201 -22.01 -4.15 21.89
C GLU A 201 -21.42 -4.54 20.51
N GLN A 202 -21.63 -3.63 19.55
CA GLN A 202 -20.81 -3.33 18.37
C GLN A 202 -20.83 -4.30 17.17
N GLU A 203 -21.80 -4.11 16.27
CA GLU A 203 -21.60 -4.31 14.83
C GLU A 203 -21.72 -2.95 14.11
N GLU A 204 -20.63 -2.17 14.08
CA GLU A 204 -20.38 -1.20 13.01
C GLU A 204 -19.51 -1.86 11.94
N GLU A 205 -20.09 -2.79 11.19
CA GLU A 205 -19.60 -3.08 9.84
C GLU A 205 -20.63 -2.55 8.85
N THR A 206 -20.13 -1.86 7.84
CA THR A 206 -20.86 -1.24 6.73
C THR A 206 -21.86 -2.21 6.09
N ALA A 207 -23.05 -2.32 6.68
CA ALA A 207 -24.22 -2.90 6.07
C ALA A 207 -24.77 -1.82 5.13
N GLU A 208 -24.46 -1.91 3.84
CA GLU A 208 -25.33 -1.30 2.85
C GLU A 208 -26.75 -1.83 3.12
N ASP A 209 -27.69 -0.92 3.39
CA ASP A 209 -29.02 -1.20 3.88
C ASP A 209 -29.65 -2.44 3.19
N PRO A 210 -30.14 -3.44 3.95
CA PRO A 210 -30.78 -4.65 3.39
C PRO A 210 -31.95 -4.34 2.43
N LEU A 211 -32.57 -3.17 2.58
CA LEU A 211 -33.64 -2.65 1.73
C LEU A 211 -33.15 -2.39 0.29
N THR A 212 -31.97 -1.80 0.12
CA THR A 212 -31.37 -1.51 -1.19
C THR A 212 -30.99 -2.79 -1.94
N MET A 213 -30.59 -3.85 -1.23
CA MET A 213 -30.21 -5.12 -1.87
C MET A 213 -31.38 -5.82 -2.56
N SER A 214 -32.59 -5.72 -2.00
CA SER A 214 -33.78 -6.36 -2.58
C SER A 214 -34.18 -5.81 -3.96
N GLU A 215 -33.84 -4.55 -4.25
CA GLU A 215 -34.21 -3.87 -5.48
C GLU A 215 -33.35 -4.28 -6.68
N PHE A 216 -32.13 -4.77 -6.49
CA PHE A 216 -31.22 -5.08 -7.61
C PHE A 216 -30.93 -6.58 -7.79
N LEU A 217 -31.49 -7.47 -6.95
CA LEU A 217 -31.30 -8.93 -7.08
C LEU A 217 -31.65 -9.47 -8.47
N HIS A 218 -32.66 -8.88 -9.12
CA HIS A 218 -33.10 -9.29 -10.46
C HIS A 218 -32.15 -8.84 -11.58
N GLN A 219 -31.24 -7.91 -11.31
CA GLN A 219 -30.28 -7.36 -12.27
C GLN A 219 -28.92 -8.08 -12.21
N LEU A 220 -28.71 -8.91 -11.18
CA LEU A 220 -27.47 -9.66 -11.00
C LEU A 220 -27.29 -10.70 -12.11
N VAL A 221 -26.16 -10.62 -12.81
CA VAL A 221 -25.82 -11.52 -13.92
C VAL A 221 -24.76 -12.53 -13.52
N GLN A 222 -24.78 -13.70 -14.16
CA GLN A 222 -23.71 -14.68 -14.07
C GLN A 222 -22.78 -14.51 -15.27
N ARG A 223 -21.47 -14.43 -15.01
CA ARG A 223 -20.49 -14.31 -16.09
C ARG A 223 -20.27 -15.69 -16.74
N PRO A 224 -19.88 -15.75 -18.02
CA PRO A 224 -19.50 -17.01 -18.65
C PRO A 224 -18.38 -17.75 -17.90
N GLU A 225 -17.44 -17.01 -17.33
CA GLU A 225 -16.33 -17.57 -16.52
C GLU A 225 -16.77 -18.13 -15.15
N ASP A 226 -17.98 -17.77 -14.68
CA ASP A 226 -18.54 -18.29 -13.44
C ASP A 226 -19.38 -19.57 -13.66
N ILE A 227 -19.47 -20.08 -14.90
CA ILE A 227 -20.13 -21.36 -15.19
C ILE A 227 -19.25 -22.49 -14.64
N LEU A 228 -19.87 -23.52 -14.05
CA LEU A 228 -19.15 -24.62 -13.39
C LEU A 228 -18.09 -25.27 -14.29
N GLU A 229 -18.44 -25.62 -15.52
CA GLU A 229 -17.53 -26.25 -16.50
C GLU A 229 -16.32 -25.35 -16.80
N ASN A 230 -16.56 -24.06 -17.05
CA ASN A 230 -15.51 -23.09 -17.34
C ASN A 230 -14.62 -22.81 -16.09
N ALA A 231 -15.21 -22.84 -14.90
CA ALA A 231 -14.47 -22.68 -13.65
C ALA A 231 -13.55 -23.88 -13.38
N GLU A 232 -14.03 -25.10 -13.64
CA GLU A 232 -13.24 -26.33 -13.55
C GLU A 232 -12.08 -26.31 -14.55
N GLU A 233 -12.33 -25.91 -15.80
CA GLU A 233 -11.30 -25.77 -16.83
C GLU A 233 -10.22 -24.74 -16.43
N ARG A 234 -10.62 -23.59 -15.87
CA ARG A 234 -9.69 -22.57 -15.35
C ARG A 234 -8.85 -23.07 -14.17
N ILE A 235 -9.42 -23.90 -13.30
CA ILE A 235 -8.69 -24.51 -12.19
C ILE A 235 -7.75 -25.60 -12.71
N GLY A 236 -8.15 -26.36 -13.73
CA GLY A 236 -7.32 -27.34 -14.43
C GLY A 236 -6.09 -26.70 -15.06
N THR A 237 -6.29 -25.68 -15.90
CA THR A 237 -5.19 -24.91 -16.51
C THR A 237 -4.24 -24.31 -15.48
N TYR A 238 -4.75 -23.83 -14.34
CA TYR A 238 -3.90 -23.35 -13.24
C TYR A 238 -2.99 -24.47 -12.69
N LYS A 239 -3.51 -25.69 -12.53
CA LYS A 239 -2.72 -26.82 -12.04
C LYS A 239 -1.66 -27.26 -13.05
N ASP A 240 -2.01 -27.28 -14.33
CA ASP A 240 -1.14 -27.80 -15.37
C ASP A 240 0.02 -26.84 -15.67
N ILE A 241 -0.25 -25.53 -15.68
CA ILE A 241 0.74 -24.51 -16.11
C ILE A 241 1.40 -23.84 -14.90
N MET A 242 0.61 -23.45 -13.89
CA MET A 242 1.07 -22.51 -12.87
C MET A 242 1.56 -23.19 -11.59
N LEU A 243 1.03 -24.36 -11.23
CA LEU A 243 1.30 -24.99 -9.94
C LEU A 243 2.77 -25.40 -9.78
N HIS A 244 3.36 -26.07 -10.78
CA HIS A 244 4.76 -26.50 -10.70
C HIS A 244 5.74 -25.31 -10.62
N PRO A 245 5.69 -24.29 -11.50
CA PRO A 245 6.58 -23.12 -11.37
C PRO A 245 6.42 -22.37 -10.05
N LEU A 246 5.21 -22.35 -9.47
CA LEU A 246 4.96 -21.73 -8.16
C LEU A 246 5.51 -22.58 -7.01
N GLU A 247 5.45 -23.91 -7.08
CA GLU A 247 6.07 -24.78 -6.09
C GLU A 247 7.60 -24.60 -6.08
N ASP A 248 8.21 -24.46 -7.25
CA ASP A 248 9.63 -24.13 -7.37
C ASP A 248 9.94 -22.77 -6.73
N LEU A 249 9.13 -21.74 -7.01
CA LEU A 249 9.25 -20.42 -6.37
C LEU A 249 9.11 -20.50 -4.84
N MET A 250 8.16 -21.29 -4.34
CA MET A 250 7.91 -21.47 -2.91
C MET A 250 9.04 -22.24 -2.22
N ALA A 251 9.62 -23.24 -2.88
CA ALA A 251 10.70 -24.06 -2.35
C ALA A 251 12.03 -23.29 -2.26
N GLU A 252 12.24 -22.29 -3.12
CA GLU A 252 13.42 -21.41 -3.06
C GLU A 252 13.34 -20.36 -1.95
N GLN A 253 12.13 -20.03 -1.46
CA GLN A 253 11.92 -19.01 -0.43
C GLN A 253 12.16 -19.54 0.98
N ASP A 254 12.63 -18.68 1.88
CA ASP A 254 12.82 -19.03 3.28
C ASP A 254 11.45 -19.30 3.94
N CYS A 255 11.35 -20.41 4.68
CA CYS A 255 10.10 -20.83 5.32
C CYS A 255 9.50 -19.79 6.29
N GLN A 256 10.31 -18.86 6.81
CA GLN A 256 9.83 -17.80 7.71
C GLN A 256 8.98 -16.75 6.99
N TYR A 257 9.14 -16.61 5.68
CA TYR A 257 8.41 -15.64 4.87
C TYR A 257 7.40 -16.30 3.90
N LEU A 258 7.26 -17.62 3.96
CA LEU A 258 6.21 -18.37 3.28
C LEU A 258 5.04 -18.61 4.24
N ILE A 259 3.89 -17.99 3.96
CA ILE A 259 2.67 -18.11 4.76
C ILE A 259 1.64 -18.89 3.97
N GLU A 260 1.23 -20.04 4.49
CA GLU A 260 0.15 -20.84 3.92
C GLU A 260 -1.15 -20.58 4.68
N LEU A 261 -2.20 -20.24 3.95
CA LEU A 261 -3.51 -19.90 4.50
C LEU A 261 -4.58 -20.84 3.96
N ASP A 262 -5.55 -21.20 4.80
CA ASP A 262 -6.72 -21.97 4.38
C ASP A 262 -7.81 -21.06 3.79
N GLY A 263 -8.05 -21.19 2.49
CA GLY A 263 -9.04 -20.39 1.76
C GLY A 263 -10.50 -20.67 2.14
N ASN A 264 -10.77 -21.64 3.01
CA ASN A 264 -12.11 -21.92 3.52
C ASN A 264 -12.51 -21.04 4.72
N GLN A 265 -11.55 -20.40 5.39
CA GLN A 265 -11.79 -19.48 6.49
C GLN A 265 -12.33 -18.12 6.01
N GLN A 266 -12.93 -17.34 6.92
CA GLN A 266 -13.35 -15.98 6.60
C GLN A 266 -12.12 -15.08 6.38
N PRO A 267 -12.23 -14.05 5.51
CA PRO A 267 -11.10 -13.18 5.21
C PRO A 267 -10.55 -12.46 6.46
N ASP A 268 -11.37 -12.23 7.47
CA ASP A 268 -10.98 -11.53 8.70
C ASP A 268 -10.15 -12.44 9.62
N ASP A 269 -10.52 -13.71 9.76
CA ASP A 269 -9.72 -14.73 10.47
C ASP A 269 -8.34 -14.92 9.81
N LEU A 270 -8.30 -14.92 8.47
CA LEU A 270 -7.06 -15.02 7.70
C LEU A 270 -6.11 -13.84 7.94
N ILE A 271 -6.69 -12.67 8.21
CA ILE A 271 -5.93 -11.45 8.50
C ILE A 271 -5.32 -11.51 9.91
N GLU A 272 -6.00 -12.09 10.89
CA GLU A 272 -5.43 -12.25 12.23
C GLU A 272 -4.18 -13.13 12.23
N VAL A 273 -4.21 -14.24 11.49
CA VAL A 273 -3.04 -15.11 11.28
C VAL A 273 -1.92 -14.35 10.57
N GLY A 274 -2.25 -13.56 9.53
CA GLY A 274 -1.29 -12.72 8.82
C GLY A 274 -0.67 -11.61 9.69
N LYS A 275 -1.45 -11.01 10.60
CA LYS A 275 -0.99 -9.99 11.57
C LYS A 275 -0.01 -10.58 12.59
N LEU A 276 -0.22 -11.83 13.02
CA LEU A 276 0.61 -12.49 14.03
C LEU A 276 2.04 -12.76 13.52
N CYS A 277 2.19 -13.10 12.23
CA CYS A 277 3.47 -13.37 11.61
C CYS A 277 4.29 -12.11 11.27
N THR A 278 3.68 -10.91 11.32
CA THR A 278 4.25 -9.68 10.73
C THR A 278 4.51 -8.56 11.72
N ASN A 279 4.88 -8.93 12.95
CA ASN A 279 5.62 -8.03 13.86
C ASN A 279 6.97 -7.52 13.26
N LEU A 280 7.32 -7.94 12.06
CA LEU A 280 8.47 -7.53 11.27
C LEU A 280 8.19 -6.18 10.58
N ASN A 281 8.62 -5.11 11.24
CA ASN A 281 8.72 -3.73 10.75
C ASN A 281 7.40 -3.00 10.48
N LYS A 282 6.91 -2.35 11.55
CA LYS A 282 5.73 -1.47 11.57
C LYS A 282 5.75 -0.47 10.40
N ALA A 283 4.60 -0.44 9.72
CA ALA A 283 4.25 0.39 8.58
C ALA A 283 4.73 1.85 8.67
N CYS A 284 5.31 2.31 7.56
CA CYS A 284 5.60 3.71 7.25
C CYS A 284 4.27 4.46 7.08
N VAL A 285 3.72 5.02 8.17
CA VAL A 285 2.45 5.75 8.08
C VAL A 285 2.71 7.20 7.69
N GLY A 286 2.51 7.52 6.41
CA GLY A 286 2.12 8.85 5.95
C GLY A 286 0.61 9.01 6.10
N SER A 287 0.13 9.94 6.92
CA SER A 287 -1.29 10.29 6.94
C SER A 287 -1.47 11.79 7.02
N ASP A 288 -2.36 12.31 6.17
CA ASP A 288 -2.84 13.68 6.27
C ASP A 288 -3.59 13.85 7.59
N ILE A 289 -3.14 14.83 8.38
CA ILE A 289 -3.78 15.17 9.65
C ILE A 289 -5.07 15.99 9.41
N ASN A 290 -5.30 16.42 8.16
CA ASN A 290 -6.34 17.40 7.81
C ASN A 290 -7.77 16.87 7.77
N TYR A 291 -8.01 15.56 7.79
CA TYR A 291 -9.38 15.03 7.93
C TYR A 291 -9.95 15.17 9.35
N ILE A 292 -9.20 15.77 10.28
CA ILE A 292 -9.52 15.76 11.70
C ILE A 292 -9.94 17.17 12.21
N CYS A 293 -10.01 18.18 11.33
CA CYS A 293 -10.40 19.52 11.73
C CYS A 293 -11.93 19.72 11.69
N CYS A 294 -12.63 19.28 12.74
CA CYS A 294 -13.98 19.76 13.05
C CYS A 294 -13.90 20.66 14.29
N TYR A 295 -14.12 21.96 14.07
CA TYR A 295 -14.28 23.02 15.06
C TYR A 295 -13.17 23.18 16.11
N CYS A 296 -12.16 24.01 15.82
CA CYS A 296 -11.59 24.92 16.82
C CYS A 296 -10.78 26.02 16.14
N CYS A 297 -11.13 27.28 16.39
CA CYS A 297 -10.33 28.44 16.03
C CYS A 297 -9.08 28.49 16.93
N PHE A 298 -7.90 28.19 16.40
CA PHE A 298 -6.68 28.13 17.19
C PHE A 298 -5.90 29.45 17.18
N ASN A 299 -5.69 29.98 18.39
CA ASN A 299 -4.73 31.04 18.69
C ASN A 299 -3.65 30.48 19.63
N LYS A 300 -2.81 29.55 19.15
CA LYS A 300 -1.38 29.33 19.53
C LYS A 300 -0.81 28.03 18.97
N GLN A 301 0.48 28.08 18.64
CA GLN A 301 1.26 27.02 17.97
C GLN A 301 1.56 25.79 18.87
N ASP A 302 1.37 25.90 20.19
CA ASP A 302 1.57 24.80 21.13
C ASP A 302 0.31 23.91 21.31
N ASP A 303 -0.86 24.36 20.83
CA ASP A 303 -2.12 23.65 21.00
C ASP A 303 -2.26 22.45 20.04
N LEU A 304 -1.59 22.49 18.88
CA LEU A 304 -1.59 21.38 17.92
C LEU A 304 -1.11 20.07 18.54
N PHE A 305 -0.11 20.13 19.44
CA PHE A 305 0.46 18.94 20.06
C PHE A 305 -0.44 18.36 21.15
N HIS A 306 -1.09 19.23 21.93
CA HIS A 306 -2.08 18.84 22.93
C HIS A 306 -3.28 18.16 22.27
N VAL A 307 -3.79 18.75 21.19
CA VAL A 307 -4.89 18.22 20.39
C VAL A 307 -4.49 16.87 19.78
N LEU A 308 -3.32 16.77 19.14
CA LEU A 308 -2.87 15.53 18.52
C LEU A 308 -2.59 14.39 19.51
N SER A 309 -2.13 14.72 20.72
CA SER A 309 -1.91 13.73 21.80
C SER A 309 -3.20 13.09 22.32
N SER A 310 -4.35 13.73 22.10
CA SER A 310 -5.66 13.23 22.53
C SER A 310 -6.34 12.28 21.52
N TYR A 311 -5.82 12.13 20.30
CA TYR A 311 -6.43 11.24 19.31
C TYR A 311 -6.04 9.77 19.47
N LYS A 312 -6.94 8.90 18.99
CA LYS A 312 -6.78 7.44 18.94
C LYS A 312 -5.50 7.08 18.18
N LEU A 313 -4.55 6.53 18.91
CA LEU A 313 -3.27 6.07 18.37
C LEU A 313 -3.49 4.83 17.50
N LEU A 314 -2.73 4.71 16.41
CA LEU A 314 -2.76 3.52 15.55
C LEU A 314 -2.34 2.24 16.30
N ALA A 315 -1.63 2.38 17.43
CA ALA A 315 -1.30 1.28 18.34
C ALA A 315 -1.18 1.80 19.78
N HIS A 316 -1.56 0.97 20.75
CA HIS A 316 -1.70 1.31 22.18
C HIS A 316 -0.43 1.86 22.87
N ARG A 317 0.76 1.68 22.27
CA ARG A 317 2.07 2.14 22.79
C ARG A 317 2.76 3.20 21.92
N TYR A 318 2.10 3.70 20.88
CA TYR A 318 2.69 4.69 20.00
C TYR A 318 2.43 6.10 20.55
N ARG A 319 3.44 6.98 20.63
CA ARG A 319 3.24 8.38 21.05
C ARG A 319 3.74 9.31 19.95
N TRP A 320 2.95 10.32 19.62
CA TRP A 320 3.36 11.37 18.68
C TRP A 320 4.63 12.08 19.19
N ARG A 321 5.63 12.25 18.31
CA ARG A 321 6.87 12.99 18.60
C ARG A 321 7.02 14.17 17.66
N ARG A 322 7.60 15.28 18.15
CA ARG A 322 8.01 16.38 17.26
C ARG A 322 9.14 15.88 16.36
N SER A 323 9.07 16.19 15.07
CA SER A 323 10.19 15.93 14.18
C SER A 323 11.36 16.88 14.48
N ARG A 324 12.57 16.51 14.08
CA ARG A 324 13.77 17.33 14.25
C ARG A 324 13.75 18.61 13.42
N TRP A 325 12.92 18.63 12.37
CA TRP A 325 12.70 19.79 11.51
C TRP A 325 11.83 20.86 12.21
N GLY A 326 11.15 20.52 13.31
CA GLY A 326 10.32 21.46 14.05
C GLY A 326 9.22 22.06 13.16
N GLN A 327 9.30 23.37 12.90
CA GLN A 327 8.37 24.09 12.02
C GLN A 327 8.92 24.27 10.59
N ALA A 328 10.15 23.85 10.30
CA ALA A 328 10.72 23.99 8.97
C ALA A 328 10.15 22.93 8.02
N CYS A 329 9.83 23.34 6.79
CA CYS A 329 9.35 22.43 5.77
C CYS A 329 10.51 21.54 5.26
N PRO A 330 10.44 20.20 5.37
CA PRO A 330 11.50 19.30 4.90
C PRO A 330 11.73 19.37 3.39
N VAL A 331 10.68 19.60 2.60
CA VAL A 331 10.77 19.69 1.12
C VAL A 331 11.52 20.95 0.69
N ALA A 332 11.12 22.12 1.20
CA ALA A 332 11.84 23.37 0.93
C ALA A 332 13.30 23.31 1.44
N LEU A 333 13.50 22.66 2.58
CA LEU A 333 14.82 22.49 3.20
C LEU A 333 15.75 21.61 2.35
N LYS A 334 15.20 20.63 1.62
CA LYS A 334 15.95 19.87 0.61
C LYS A 334 16.37 20.72 -0.59
N GLU A 335 15.53 21.65 -1.00
CA GLU A 335 15.82 22.60 -2.08
C GLU A 335 16.81 23.70 -1.65
N GLY A 336 17.09 23.79 -0.34
CA GLY A 336 18.06 24.72 0.25
C GLY A 336 17.42 25.92 0.96
N ASP A 337 16.09 25.98 1.02
CA ASP A 337 15.33 27.09 1.60
C ASP A 337 14.77 26.75 2.99
N ILE A 338 14.96 27.65 3.95
CA ILE A 338 14.40 27.50 5.31
C ILE A 338 13.07 28.25 5.37
N VAL A 339 12.00 27.56 5.00
CA VAL A 339 10.63 28.08 5.05
C VAL A 339 9.87 27.45 6.21
N LYS A 340 9.15 28.26 6.98
CA LYS A 340 8.25 27.76 8.02
C LYS A 340 6.98 27.17 7.37
N GLY A 341 6.61 25.97 7.78
CA GLY A 341 5.40 25.31 7.31
C GLY A 341 4.14 25.85 7.98
N ASN A 342 3.00 25.60 7.34
CA ASN A 342 1.68 25.92 7.88
C ASN A 342 1.15 24.73 8.70
N PRO A 343 0.60 24.95 9.91
CA PRO A 343 0.08 23.88 10.76
C PRO A 343 -1.09 23.12 10.09
N ASP A 344 -1.84 23.80 9.22
CA ASP A 344 -2.91 23.22 8.41
C ASP A 344 -2.39 22.31 7.29
N LEU A 345 -1.08 22.19 7.10
CA LEU A 345 -0.44 21.28 6.14
C LEU A 345 0.50 20.34 6.88
N ALA A 346 0.06 19.84 8.03
CA ALA A 346 0.80 18.89 8.85
C ALA A 346 0.57 17.44 8.39
N VAL A 347 1.67 16.70 8.29
CA VAL A 347 1.68 15.29 7.90
C VAL A 347 2.43 14.50 8.95
N SER A 348 1.88 13.36 9.35
CA SER A 348 2.61 12.40 10.18
C SER A 348 3.42 11.45 9.32
N PHE A 349 4.68 11.19 9.68
CA PHE A 349 5.50 10.15 9.07
C PHE A 349 6.45 9.52 10.12
N LEU A 350 6.45 8.19 10.24
CA LEU A 350 7.22 7.44 11.27
C LEU A 350 7.00 7.92 12.70
N GLY A 351 5.76 8.33 13.01
CA GLY A 351 5.39 8.84 14.34
C GLY A 351 5.96 10.20 14.69
N LYS A 352 6.59 10.83 13.70
CA LYS A 352 7.04 12.21 13.74
C LYS A 352 6.08 13.06 12.92
N MET A 353 5.93 14.31 13.33
CA MET A 353 5.08 15.27 12.63
C MET A 353 5.93 16.25 11.83
N TYR A 354 5.56 16.44 10.58
CA TYR A 354 6.21 17.36 9.64
C TYR A 354 5.21 18.42 9.24
N ILE A 355 5.66 19.67 9.17
CA ILE A 355 4.83 20.81 8.80
C ILE A 355 5.32 21.31 7.45
N LEU A 356 4.43 21.37 6.46
CA LEU A 356 4.78 21.67 5.07
C LEU A 356 4.36 23.10 4.70
N SER A 357 5.10 23.74 3.80
CA SER A 357 4.88 25.15 3.42
C SER A 357 3.78 25.33 2.38
N SER A 358 3.63 24.39 1.45
CA SER A 358 2.67 24.44 0.35
C SER A 358 1.93 23.12 0.16
N SER A 359 0.77 23.17 -0.50
CA SER A 359 0.02 21.97 -0.87
C SER A 359 0.78 21.08 -1.87
N GLU A 360 1.62 21.68 -2.71
CA GLU A 360 2.53 20.95 -3.60
C GLU A 360 3.60 20.19 -2.82
N ALA A 361 4.23 20.84 -1.83
CA ALA A 361 5.18 20.18 -0.94
C ALA A 361 4.52 19.06 -0.12
N LEU A 362 3.25 19.22 0.24
CA LEU A 362 2.47 18.16 0.87
C LEU A 362 2.32 16.95 -0.04
N LYS A 363 1.88 17.15 -1.29
CA LYS A 363 1.76 16.06 -2.26
C LYS A 363 3.10 15.37 -2.52
N THR A 364 4.18 16.11 -2.75
CA THR A 364 5.49 15.50 -3.02
C THR A 364 6.05 14.74 -1.82
N PHE A 365 5.83 15.24 -0.60
CA PHE A 365 6.23 14.56 0.63
C PHE A 365 5.41 13.30 0.89
N MET A 366 4.09 13.31 0.62
CA MET A 366 3.25 12.12 0.76
C MET A 366 3.62 11.02 -0.23
N LEU A 367 4.02 11.39 -1.46
CA LEU A 367 4.41 10.43 -2.48
C LEU A 367 5.69 9.68 -2.11
N ASN A 368 6.72 10.40 -1.64
CA ASN A 368 7.98 9.80 -1.22
C ASN A 368 8.71 10.67 -0.18
N PRO A 369 8.50 10.47 1.13
CA PRO A 369 9.04 11.30 2.18
C PRO A 369 10.53 11.03 2.46
N ARG A 370 11.02 9.79 2.31
CA ARG A 370 12.38 9.38 2.71
C ARG A 370 13.50 10.23 2.09
N PRO A 371 13.48 10.58 0.80
CA PRO A 371 14.50 11.42 0.18
C PRO A 371 14.60 12.83 0.77
N TYR A 372 13.58 13.33 1.48
CA TYR A 372 13.58 14.64 2.14
C TYR A 372 14.11 14.57 3.58
N LEU A 373 14.24 13.37 4.13
CA LEU A 373 14.62 13.12 5.52
C LEU A 373 16.04 12.59 5.66
N LEU A 374 16.61 12.02 4.58
CA LEU A 374 17.97 11.50 4.56
C LEU A 374 19.01 12.64 4.47
N PRO A 375 20.12 12.59 5.21
CA PRO A 375 21.24 13.51 5.00
C PRO A 375 21.83 13.33 3.59
N PRO A 376 22.46 14.37 2.98
CA PRO A 376 22.98 15.58 3.63
C PRO A 376 22.10 16.81 3.36
N MET A 377 21.32 17.28 4.33
CA MET A 377 20.43 18.42 4.10
C MET A 377 20.18 19.31 5.31
N PRO A 378 20.19 20.62 5.05
CA PRO A 378 21.36 21.47 4.95
C PRO A 378 21.87 21.77 6.37
N LEU A 379 23.18 21.95 6.49
CA LEU A 379 23.71 22.56 7.71
C LEU A 379 23.07 23.95 7.87
N PRO A 380 22.74 24.39 9.10
CA PRO A 380 22.23 25.73 9.32
C PRO A 380 23.13 26.74 8.58
N PRO A 381 22.56 27.73 7.87
CA PRO A 381 23.31 28.63 7.00
C PRO A 381 24.48 29.20 7.80
N CYS A 382 25.69 28.96 7.33
CA CYS A 382 26.89 29.44 7.99
C CYS A 382 26.83 30.97 8.02
N LYS A 383 26.50 31.54 9.17
CA LYS A 383 26.49 32.99 9.37
C LYS A 383 27.91 33.44 9.59
N VAL A 384 28.52 33.98 8.55
CA VAL A 384 29.89 34.51 8.61
C VAL A 384 29.82 35.99 8.94
N LEU A 385 30.35 36.37 10.11
CA LEU A 385 30.52 37.76 10.49
C LEU A 385 31.97 38.18 10.22
N VAL A 386 32.18 39.20 9.39
CA VAL A 386 33.51 39.76 9.11
C VAL A 386 33.69 41.07 9.90
N PHE A 387 34.54 41.06 10.93
CA PHE A 387 34.84 42.23 11.77
C PHE A 387 36.24 42.81 11.50
N GLY A 388 36.50 44.05 11.92
CA GLY A 388 37.78 44.74 11.72
C GLY A 388 37.74 46.25 12.03
N PRO A 389 38.77 47.03 11.66
CA PRO A 389 38.79 48.51 11.66
C PRO A 389 38.30 49.12 10.32
N PRO A 390 37.83 50.38 10.27
CA PRO A 390 37.34 50.98 9.02
C PRO A 390 38.40 50.90 7.92
N PHE A 391 37.99 50.76 6.66
CA PHE A 391 38.85 50.55 5.48
C PHE A 391 39.59 49.21 5.36
N SER A 392 39.35 48.24 6.26
CA SER A 392 40.02 46.92 6.21
C SER A 392 39.50 45.95 5.13
N GLY A 393 38.73 46.42 4.15
CA GLY A 393 38.21 45.58 3.05
C GLY A 393 37.14 44.55 3.43
N ARG A 394 36.43 44.72 4.57
CA ARG A 394 35.44 43.75 5.05
C ARG A 394 34.27 43.56 4.12
N THR A 395 33.75 44.65 3.56
CA THR A 395 32.65 44.64 2.60
C THR A 395 33.03 43.87 1.34
N THR A 396 34.24 44.07 0.83
CA THR A 396 34.79 43.29 -0.30
C THR A 396 34.92 41.80 0.02
N ILE A 397 35.40 41.44 1.22
CA ILE A 397 35.52 40.03 1.64
C ILE A 397 34.14 39.39 1.81
N CYS A 398 33.18 40.06 2.43
CA CYS A 398 31.79 39.60 2.52
C CYS A 398 31.19 39.32 1.14
N ASN A 399 31.35 40.24 0.19
CA ASN A 399 30.86 40.07 -1.18
C ASN A 399 31.54 38.90 -1.90
N LEU A 400 32.85 38.72 -1.72
CA LEU A 400 33.59 37.59 -2.31
C LEU A 400 33.18 36.24 -1.73
N ILE A 401 32.98 36.17 -0.41
CA ILE A 401 32.50 34.97 0.28
C ILE A 401 31.09 34.63 -0.19
N ALA A 402 30.19 35.61 -0.24
CA ALA A 402 28.83 35.41 -0.73
C ALA A 402 28.81 34.97 -2.19
N HIS A 403 29.61 35.58 -3.07
CA HIS A 403 29.69 35.16 -4.47
C HIS A 403 30.24 33.72 -4.61
N LYS A 404 31.28 33.37 -3.85
CA LYS A 404 31.93 32.04 -3.93
C LYS A 404 31.03 30.92 -3.41
N TYR A 405 30.27 31.16 -2.36
CA TYR A 405 29.44 30.15 -1.70
C TYR A 405 27.94 30.30 -1.99
N LYS A 406 27.55 31.13 -2.97
CA LYS A 406 26.15 31.45 -3.29
C LYS A 406 25.36 31.96 -2.07
N GLY A 407 26.03 32.66 -1.17
CA GLY A 407 25.43 33.28 0.01
C GLY A 407 24.75 34.62 -0.32
N LYS A 408 23.89 35.09 0.59
CA LYS A 408 23.34 36.45 0.58
C LYS A 408 24.14 37.29 1.58
N VAL A 409 24.64 38.46 1.15
CA VAL A 409 25.37 39.43 2.00
C VAL A 409 24.39 40.27 2.81
#